data_AF-A0A3D2J9V9-F1
#
_entry.id   AF-A0A3D2J9V9-F1
#
_cell.length_a   1.000
_cell.length_b   1.000
_cell.length_c   1.000
_cell.angle_alpha   90.00
_cell.angle_beta   90.00
_cell.angle_gamma   90.00
#
_symmetry.space_group_name_H-M   'P 1'
#
loop_
_entity.id
_entity.type
_entity.pdbx_description
1 polymer ?
#
loop_
_entity_poly.entity_id
_entity_poly.type
_entity_poly.pdbx_seq_one_letter_code
_entity_poly.pdbx_strand_id
1 'polypeptide(L)'
;MSGMLPYQPVVDMLNEHLLPRSAEQLRPLLGNHAVDLARLLPIVHAKFPDLSPSQSLGLEVERRNLYNAVASYFNAIASTSPLVLIFDDLQWADTATMQLLSYLLMQSASIASQGNTVPLFLLLYRPDEVGETHPLRNLLLAQLRTGQAQEMRLKRLKEDEVQQLLMQMAGHMVGTPFTEEIYKYTEGNPFFIGETIRALVEDGKVKKIGERWQTMVALEDLELPQSVRLVIERRLLNLSPECRVTLAYASLLGRQL
;
A
#
# COMPACT_ATOMS: atom_id res chain seq x y z
N MET A 1 12.42 11.20 -12.97
CA MET A 1 11.35 11.50 -12.01
C MET A 1 10.08 10.93 -12.60
N SER A 2 9.59 9.81 -12.06
CA SER A 2 8.45 9.05 -12.62
C SER A 2 7.18 9.88 -12.64
N GLY A 3 6.34 9.64 -13.65
CA GLY A 3 5.15 10.43 -14.01
C GLY A 3 3.93 10.24 -13.13
N MET A 4 4.08 10.04 -11.82
CA MET A 4 2.94 10.11 -10.91
C MET A 4 2.41 11.54 -10.85
N LEU A 5 1.10 11.68 -11.05
CA LEU A 5 0.42 12.95 -10.88
C LEU A 5 0.51 13.36 -9.39
N PRO A 6 0.72 14.65 -9.09
CA PRO A 6 0.68 15.14 -7.72
C PRO A 6 -0.61 14.71 -7.01
N TYR A 7 -0.48 14.27 -5.76
CA TYR A 7 -1.59 13.88 -4.88
C TYR A 7 -2.33 12.62 -5.29
N GLN A 8 -1.87 11.86 -6.29
CA GLN A 8 -2.61 10.73 -6.86
C GLN A 8 -3.17 9.74 -5.82
N PRO A 9 -2.41 9.28 -4.80
CA PRO A 9 -2.95 8.36 -3.80
C PRO A 9 -4.15 8.95 -3.03
N VAL A 10 -4.11 10.25 -2.75
CA VAL A 10 -5.20 10.96 -2.05
C VAL A 10 -6.39 11.16 -2.98
N VAL A 11 -6.15 11.47 -4.26
CA VAL A 11 -7.18 11.57 -5.29
C VAL A 11 -7.95 10.27 -5.40
N ASP A 12 -7.25 9.13 -5.45
CA ASP A 12 -7.85 7.81 -5.59
C ASP A 12 -8.71 7.45 -4.39
N MET A 13 -8.22 7.66 -3.16
CA MET A 13 -8.99 7.46 -1.93
C MET A 13 -10.28 8.31 -1.91
N LEU A 14 -10.16 9.58 -2.30
CA LEU A 14 -11.31 10.49 -2.32
C LEU A 14 -12.32 10.08 -3.40
N ASN A 15 -11.85 9.70 -4.60
CA ASN A 15 -12.72 9.22 -5.67
C ASN A 15 -13.47 7.95 -5.29
N GLU A 16 -12.79 6.96 -4.69
CA GLU A 16 -13.40 5.73 -4.22
C GLU A 16 -14.51 6.01 -3.19
N HIS A 17 -14.29 6.97 -2.29
CA HIS A 17 -15.31 7.38 -1.33
C HIS A 17 -16.44 8.20 -1.97
N LEU A 18 -16.15 9.08 -2.93
CA LEU A 18 -17.14 9.98 -3.54
C LEU A 18 -18.04 9.27 -4.56
N LEU A 19 -17.51 8.33 -5.34
CA LEU A 19 -18.20 7.67 -6.45
C LEU A 19 -19.57 7.08 -6.07
N PRO A 20 -19.68 6.21 -5.03
CA PRO A 20 -20.94 5.57 -4.68
C PRO A 20 -21.94 6.48 -3.95
N ARG A 21 -21.55 7.70 -3.53
CA ARG A 21 -22.38 8.57 -2.67
C ARG A 21 -23.15 9.61 -3.49
N SER A 22 -24.39 9.88 -3.09
CA SER A 22 -25.21 10.95 -3.68
C SER A 22 -24.74 12.33 -3.23
N ALA A 23 -25.15 13.39 -3.95
CA ALA A 23 -24.85 14.77 -3.58
C ALA A 23 -25.37 15.12 -2.17
N GLU A 24 -26.55 14.64 -1.79
CA GLU A 24 -27.14 14.86 -0.47
C GLU A 24 -26.29 14.29 0.67
N GLN A 25 -25.75 13.07 0.47
CA GLN A 25 -24.87 12.42 1.44
C GLN A 25 -23.51 13.13 1.55
N LEU A 26 -23.05 13.78 0.48
CA LEU A 26 -21.73 14.43 0.42
C LEU A 26 -21.75 15.88 0.91
N ARG A 27 -22.87 16.60 0.81
CA ARG A 27 -23.00 17.99 1.31
C ARG A 27 -22.46 18.20 2.73
N PRO A 28 -22.84 17.40 3.75
CA PRO A 28 -22.35 17.63 5.11
C PRO A 28 -20.84 17.40 5.25
N LEU A 29 -20.25 16.52 4.42
CA LEU A 29 -18.82 16.19 4.47
C LEU A 29 -17.97 17.22 3.73
N LEU A 30 -18.45 17.72 2.58
CA LEU A 30 -17.75 18.71 1.78
C LEU A 30 -17.82 20.11 2.41
N GLY A 31 -18.94 20.43 3.07
CA GLY A 31 -19.15 21.73 3.70
C GLY A 31 -18.85 22.89 2.75
N ASN A 32 -18.11 23.89 3.25
CA ASN A 32 -17.70 25.06 2.46
C ASN A 32 -16.49 24.80 1.56
N HIS A 33 -15.94 23.57 1.56
CA HIS A 33 -14.70 23.21 0.87
C HIS A 33 -14.93 22.51 -0.48
N ALA A 34 -16.19 22.34 -0.89
CA ALA A 34 -16.53 21.68 -2.16
C ALA A 34 -15.83 22.30 -3.37
N VAL A 35 -15.71 23.62 -3.40
CA VAL A 35 -15.06 24.37 -4.49
C VAL A 35 -13.57 24.05 -4.58
N ASP A 36 -12.87 23.96 -3.45
CA ASP A 36 -11.45 23.65 -3.40
C ASP A 36 -11.18 22.18 -3.76
N LEU A 37 -12.02 21.26 -3.29
CA LEU A 37 -11.94 19.84 -3.66
C LEU A 37 -12.22 19.59 -5.14
N ALA A 38 -13.13 20.37 -5.75
CA ALA A 38 -13.44 20.27 -7.17
C ALA A 38 -12.24 20.59 -8.08
N ARG A 39 -11.24 21.32 -7.58
CA ARG A 39 -9.98 21.57 -8.32
C ARG A 39 -9.13 20.31 -8.47
N LEU A 40 -9.23 19.39 -7.52
CA LEU A 40 -8.49 18.12 -7.50
C LEU A 40 -9.33 16.95 -8.02
N LEU A 41 -10.65 17.03 -7.87
CA LEU A 41 -11.59 15.93 -8.08
C LEU A 41 -12.71 16.34 -9.04
N PRO A 42 -12.61 16.01 -10.34
CA PRO A 42 -13.64 16.32 -11.32
C PRO A 42 -15.04 15.80 -10.95
N ILE A 43 -15.10 14.69 -10.21
CA ILE A 43 -16.36 14.10 -9.74
C ILE A 43 -17.16 15.03 -8.83
N VAL A 44 -16.50 15.92 -8.09
CA VAL A 44 -17.18 16.90 -7.23
C VAL A 44 -17.95 17.89 -8.09
N HIS A 45 -17.36 18.37 -9.19
CA HIS A 45 -18.06 19.24 -10.13
C HIS A 45 -19.25 18.53 -10.80
N ALA A 46 -19.09 17.26 -11.17
CA ALA A 46 -20.16 16.46 -11.77
C ALA A 46 -21.37 16.27 -10.82
N LYS A 47 -21.14 16.12 -9.52
CA LYS A 47 -22.21 15.96 -8.51
C LYS A 47 -22.79 17.29 -8.03
N PHE A 48 -22.06 18.38 -8.20
CA PHE A 48 -22.44 19.73 -7.75
C PHE A 48 -22.21 20.76 -8.88
N PRO A 49 -23.05 20.77 -9.92
CA PRO A 49 -22.87 21.64 -11.09
C PRO A 49 -23.01 23.14 -10.75
N ASP A 50 -23.75 23.46 -9.67
CA ASP A 50 -23.98 24.83 -9.23
C ASP A 50 -22.82 25.44 -8.42
N LEU A 51 -21.69 24.71 -8.26
CA LEU A 51 -20.51 25.23 -7.58
C LEU A 51 -19.96 26.44 -8.32
N SER A 52 -19.97 27.58 -7.65
CA SER A 52 -19.32 28.78 -8.18
C SER A 52 -17.82 28.55 -8.33
N PRO A 53 -17.22 28.95 -9.46
CA PRO A 53 -15.78 28.82 -9.63
C PRO A 53 -15.05 29.62 -8.55
N SER A 54 -14.02 28.99 -8.01
CA SER A 54 -13.09 29.58 -7.06
C SER A 54 -12.45 30.84 -7.65
N GLN A 55 -12.44 31.95 -6.90
CA GLN A 55 -11.64 33.11 -7.28
C GLN A 55 -10.16 32.72 -7.25
N SER A 56 -9.38 33.16 -8.25
CA SER A 56 -7.94 32.92 -8.20
C SER A 56 -7.31 33.85 -7.17
N LEU A 57 -6.71 33.25 -6.14
CA LEU A 57 -6.14 33.95 -4.98
C LEU A 57 -4.60 33.80 -4.91
N GLY A 58 -4.00 33.27 -5.99
CA GLY A 58 -2.58 32.95 -6.07
C GLY A 58 -2.26 31.53 -5.60
N LEU A 59 -1.20 30.94 -6.17
CA LEU A 59 -0.86 29.52 -6.04
C LEU A 59 -0.72 29.04 -4.60
N GLU A 60 -0.08 29.84 -3.73
CA GLU A 60 0.15 29.47 -2.33
C GLU A 60 -1.14 29.42 -1.50
N VAL A 61 -2.05 30.37 -1.74
CA VAL A 61 -3.36 30.41 -1.06
C VAL A 61 -4.23 29.26 -1.56
N GLU A 62 -4.27 29.05 -2.87
CA GLU A 62 -5.01 27.94 -3.48
C GLU A 62 -4.52 26.57 -2.98
N ARG A 63 -3.21 26.37 -2.87
CA ARG A 63 -2.63 25.13 -2.30
C ARG A 63 -3.04 24.94 -0.85
N ARG A 64 -2.98 25.98 -0.02
CA ARG A 64 -3.40 25.91 1.38
C ARG A 64 -4.89 25.60 1.51
N ASN A 65 -5.72 26.22 0.68
CA ASN A 65 -7.16 25.96 0.67
C ASN A 65 -7.45 24.52 0.26
N LEU A 66 -6.76 23.99 -0.75
CA LEU A 66 -6.85 22.58 -1.11
C LEU A 66 -6.47 21.66 0.05
N TYR A 67 -5.36 21.95 0.74
CA TYR A 67 -4.90 21.13 1.86
C TYR A 67 -5.90 21.14 3.02
N ASN A 68 -6.43 22.32 3.34
CA ASN A 68 -7.54 22.47 4.29
C ASN A 68 -8.78 21.68 3.88
N ALA A 69 -9.14 21.75 2.61
CA ALA A 69 -10.33 21.10 2.07
C ALA A 69 -10.25 19.57 2.21
N VAL A 70 -9.11 18.98 1.84
CA VAL A 70 -8.86 17.55 2.00
C VAL A 70 -8.86 17.14 3.47
N ALA A 71 -8.19 17.91 4.33
CA ALA A 71 -8.14 17.62 5.76
C ALA A 71 -9.52 17.71 6.42
N SER A 72 -10.27 18.78 6.16
CA SER A 72 -11.63 18.97 6.65
C SER A 72 -12.53 17.82 6.23
N TYR A 73 -12.39 17.34 4.99
CA TYR A 73 -13.18 16.22 4.50
C TYR A 73 -12.89 14.91 5.24
N PHE A 74 -11.62 14.52 5.40
CA PHE A 74 -11.28 13.31 6.17
C PHE A 74 -11.67 13.42 7.64
N ASN A 75 -11.51 14.59 8.25
CA ASN A 75 -11.94 14.83 9.63
C ASN A 75 -13.46 14.80 9.78
N ALA A 76 -14.21 15.31 8.80
CA ALA A 76 -15.68 15.22 8.80
C ALA A 76 -16.13 13.75 8.76
N ILE A 77 -15.49 12.91 7.94
CA ILE A 77 -15.76 11.46 7.93
C ILE A 77 -15.43 10.85 9.31
N ALA A 78 -14.22 11.12 9.82
CA ALA A 78 -13.73 10.58 11.10
C ALA A 78 -14.60 10.98 12.29
N SER A 79 -15.24 12.16 12.24
CA SER A 79 -16.15 12.64 13.29
C SER A 79 -17.45 11.84 13.40
N THR A 80 -17.82 11.12 12.33
CA THR A 80 -19.06 10.32 12.27
C THR A 80 -18.81 8.81 12.36
N SER A 81 -17.63 8.35 11.94
CA SER A 81 -17.25 6.94 11.96
C SER A 81 -15.73 6.79 12.02
N PRO A 82 -15.20 5.75 12.67
CA PRO A 82 -13.76 5.46 12.64
C PRO A 82 -13.23 5.37 11.20
N LEU A 83 -12.18 6.14 10.90
CA LEU A 83 -11.55 6.20 9.59
C LEU A 83 -10.09 5.76 9.69
N VAL A 84 -9.69 4.82 8.83
CA VAL A 84 -8.28 4.44 8.65
C VAL A 84 -7.86 4.83 7.24
N LEU A 85 -6.78 5.61 7.13
CA LEU A 85 -6.17 6.01 5.87
C LEU A 85 -4.85 5.25 5.71
N ILE A 86 -4.76 4.42 4.67
CA ILE A 86 -3.60 3.56 4.40
C ILE A 86 -2.84 4.13 3.22
N PHE A 87 -1.64 4.63 3.46
CA PHE A 87 -0.73 5.10 2.43
C PHE A 87 0.34 4.04 2.20
N ASP A 88 0.28 3.38 1.05
CA ASP A 88 1.26 2.37 0.64
C ASP A 88 2.35 2.96 -0.26
N ASP A 89 3.49 2.28 -0.31
CA ASP A 89 4.65 2.62 -1.14
C ASP A 89 5.11 4.09 -1.05
N LEU A 90 5.10 4.68 0.15
CA LEU A 90 5.47 6.08 0.35
C LEU A 90 6.91 6.42 -0.05
N GLN A 91 7.78 5.43 -0.23
CA GLN A 91 9.12 5.63 -0.81
C GLN A 91 9.09 6.16 -2.25
N TRP A 92 7.95 6.02 -2.96
CA TRP A 92 7.78 6.49 -4.34
C TRP A 92 6.87 7.71 -4.45
N ALA A 93 6.32 8.20 -3.33
CA ALA A 93 5.44 9.35 -3.33
C ALA A 93 6.16 10.64 -3.76
N ASP A 94 5.49 11.46 -4.59
CA ASP A 94 6.02 12.74 -5.01
C ASP A 94 6.06 13.77 -3.87
N THR A 95 6.84 14.82 -4.05
CA THR A 95 7.04 15.85 -3.01
C THR A 95 5.75 16.58 -2.65
N ALA A 96 4.83 16.80 -3.59
CA ALA A 96 3.58 17.48 -3.32
C ALA A 96 2.66 16.58 -2.48
N THR A 97 2.53 15.29 -2.82
CA THR A 97 1.82 14.30 -2.00
C THR A 97 2.39 14.25 -0.57
N MET A 98 3.71 14.24 -0.43
CA MET A 98 4.38 14.25 0.88
C MET A 98 4.07 15.52 1.69
N GLN A 99 4.00 16.69 1.05
CA GLN A 99 3.61 17.94 1.71
C GLN A 99 2.16 17.91 2.18
N LEU A 100 1.24 17.38 1.37
CA LEU A 100 -0.16 17.21 1.76
C LEU A 100 -0.27 16.23 2.94
N LEU A 101 0.41 15.07 2.89
CA LEU A 101 0.43 14.13 4.01
C LEU A 101 0.95 14.76 5.30
N SER A 102 2.04 15.53 5.21
CA SER A 102 2.57 16.29 6.36
C SER A 102 1.51 17.21 6.96
N TYR A 103 0.74 17.91 6.11
CA TYR A 103 -0.32 18.80 6.52
C TYR A 103 -1.46 18.05 7.22
N LEU A 104 -1.90 16.92 6.65
CA LEU A 104 -2.95 16.08 7.21
C LEU A 104 -2.59 15.57 8.61
N LEU A 105 -1.35 15.10 8.79
CA LEU A 105 -0.87 14.61 10.09
C LEU A 105 -0.81 15.74 11.13
N MET A 106 -0.26 16.90 10.76
CA MET A 106 -0.19 18.06 11.66
C MET A 106 -1.58 18.54 12.08
N GLN A 107 -2.53 18.63 11.15
CA GLN A 107 -3.88 19.07 11.46
C GLN A 107 -4.64 18.05 12.32
N SER A 108 -4.50 16.76 12.00
CA SER A 108 -5.11 15.68 12.80
C SER A 108 -4.54 15.65 14.22
N ALA A 109 -3.23 15.83 14.39
CA ALA A 109 -2.62 15.94 15.70
C ALA A 109 -3.16 17.12 16.52
N SER A 110 -3.35 18.28 15.89
CA SER A 110 -3.95 19.45 16.54
C SER A 110 -5.40 19.17 16.97
N ILE A 111 -6.21 18.57 16.11
CA ILE A 111 -7.62 18.23 16.40
C ILE A 111 -7.70 17.17 17.52
N ALA A 112 -6.84 16.15 17.48
CA ALA A 112 -6.77 15.11 18.50
C ALA A 112 -6.41 15.68 19.88
N SER A 113 -5.52 16.69 19.94
CA SER A 113 -5.16 17.35 21.21
C SER A 113 -6.34 18.09 21.87
N GLN A 114 -7.40 18.37 21.12
CA GLN A 114 -8.65 18.98 21.60
C GLN A 114 -9.70 17.93 22.02
N GLY A 115 -9.35 16.64 21.99
CA GLY A 115 -10.25 15.54 22.38
C GLY A 115 -11.21 15.08 21.28
N ASN A 116 -11.01 15.53 20.04
CA ASN A 116 -11.84 15.14 18.90
C ASN A 116 -11.32 13.86 18.24
N THR A 117 -12.22 13.07 17.65
CA THR A 117 -11.87 11.90 16.84
C THR A 117 -11.22 12.33 15.53
N VAL A 118 -10.14 11.63 15.14
CA VAL A 118 -9.36 11.89 13.94
C VAL A 118 -9.09 10.60 13.17
N PRO A 119 -8.69 10.67 11.88
CA PRO A 119 -8.30 9.49 11.13
C PRO A 119 -7.07 8.81 11.74
N LEU A 120 -7.03 7.47 11.70
CA LEU A 120 -5.82 6.69 11.93
C LEU A 120 -5.04 6.60 10.62
N PHE A 121 -3.77 7.00 10.63
CA PHE A 121 -2.88 6.93 9.48
C PHE A 121 -1.98 5.70 9.57
N LEU A 122 -2.04 4.82 8.58
CA LEU A 122 -1.09 3.73 8.38
C LEU A 122 -0.18 4.09 7.21
N LEU A 123 1.11 4.26 7.50
CA LEU A 123 2.12 4.70 6.55
C LEU A 123 3.06 3.51 6.28
N LEU A 124 2.96 2.94 5.09
CA LEU A 124 3.77 1.79 4.68
C LEU A 124 4.86 2.27 3.71
N TYR A 125 6.08 1.82 3.95
CA TYR A 125 7.23 2.16 3.13
C TYR A 125 8.35 1.15 3.28
N ARG A 126 9.30 1.19 2.34
CA ARG A 126 10.53 0.40 2.35
C ARG A 126 11.70 1.22 2.93
N PRO A 127 12.22 0.90 4.12
CA PRO A 127 13.25 1.71 4.77
C PRO A 127 14.56 1.81 3.97
N ASP A 128 14.89 0.79 3.19
CA ASP A 128 16.08 0.69 2.34
C ASP A 128 16.00 1.59 1.09
N GLU A 129 14.79 1.95 0.65
CA GLU A 129 14.58 2.88 -0.47
C GLU A 129 14.43 4.35 0.00
N VAL A 130 14.40 4.60 1.32
CA VAL A 130 14.27 5.93 1.92
C VAL A 130 15.64 6.44 2.34
N GLY A 131 16.32 7.12 1.40
CA GLY A 131 17.61 7.77 1.63
C GLY A 131 17.57 8.90 2.67
N GLU A 132 18.75 9.40 3.05
CA GLU A 132 18.90 10.45 4.08
C GLU A 132 18.16 11.76 3.75
N THR A 133 18.10 12.10 2.46
CA THR A 133 17.47 13.33 1.96
C THR A 133 15.98 13.15 1.61
N HIS A 134 15.44 11.94 1.76
CA HIS A 134 14.07 11.64 1.34
C HIS A 134 13.05 12.39 2.24
N PRO A 135 12.05 13.10 1.68
CA PRO A 135 11.08 13.89 2.46
C PRO A 135 10.35 13.10 3.56
N LEU A 136 10.06 11.82 3.30
CA LEU A 136 9.42 10.92 4.27
C LEU A 136 10.22 10.81 5.58
N ARG A 137 11.56 10.82 5.52
CA ARG A 137 12.40 10.67 6.71
C ARG A 137 12.18 11.81 7.71
N ASN A 138 12.16 13.05 7.21
CA ASN A 138 11.94 14.23 8.06
C ASN A 138 10.52 14.24 8.65
N LEU A 139 9.53 13.84 7.86
CA LEU A 139 8.15 13.70 8.31
C LEU A 139 8.04 12.68 9.45
N LEU A 140 8.58 11.47 9.26
CA LEU A 140 8.52 10.41 10.27
C LEU A 140 9.26 10.81 11.56
N LEU A 141 10.46 11.40 11.43
CA LEU A 141 11.21 11.88 12.59
C LEU A 141 10.44 12.92 13.40
N ALA A 142 9.73 13.84 12.73
CA ALA A 142 8.90 14.83 13.40
C ALA A 142 7.78 14.16 14.21
N GLN A 143 7.06 13.21 13.61
CA GLN A 143 5.93 12.50 14.24
C GLN A 143 6.37 11.58 15.39
N LEU A 144 7.51 10.90 15.24
CA LEU A 144 8.06 10.03 16.28
C LEU A 144 8.56 10.86 17.48
N ARG A 145 9.19 12.02 17.23
CA ARG A 145 9.67 12.91 18.30
C ARG A 145 8.54 13.52 19.14
N THR A 146 7.39 13.79 18.53
CA THR A 146 6.21 14.32 19.23
C THR A 146 5.39 13.21 19.90
N GLY A 147 5.76 11.93 19.73
CA GLY A 147 5.00 10.79 20.24
C GLY A 147 3.66 10.56 19.54
N GLN A 148 3.47 11.19 18.36
CA GLN A 148 2.23 11.12 17.59
C GLN A 148 2.20 9.93 16.61
N ALA A 149 3.33 9.26 16.44
CA ALA A 149 3.45 8.05 15.64
C ALA A 149 4.20 6.95 16.38
N GLN A 150 3.96 5.71 15.95
CA GLN A 150 4.71 4.53 16.32
C GLN A 150 5.27 3.87 15.06
N GLU A 151 6.55 3.51 15.08
CA GLU A 151 7.18 2.75 14.00
C GLU A 151 7.11 1.25 14.32
N MET A 152 6.57 0.45 13.39
CA MET A 152 6.58 -1.00 13.46
C MET A 152 7.45 -1.56 12.33
N ARG A 153 8.63 -2.05 12.67
CA ARG A 153 9.52 -2.69 11.68
C ARG A 153 9.17 -4.16 11.53
N LEU A 154 8.67 -4.52 10.34
CA LEU A 154 8.49 -5.91 9.96
C LEU A 154 9.85 -6.56 9.69
N LYS A 155 10.12 -7.66 10.39
CA LYS A 155 11.34 -8.44 10.23
C LYS A 155 11.05 -9.68 9.40
N ARG A 156 12.11 -10.31 8.90
CA ARG A 156 12.04 -11.67 8.36
C ARG A 156 11.48 -12.61 9.42
N LEU A 157 10.72 -13.60 8.98
CA LEU A 157 10.18 -14.64 9.84
C LEU A 157 11.32 -15.46 10.42
N LYS A 158 11.19 -15.82 11.69
CA LYS A 158 12.02 -16.86 12.30
C LYS A 158 11.60 -18.23 11.81
N GLU A 159 12.46 -19.22 12.04
CA GLU A 159 12.20 -20.60 11.61
C GLU A 159 10.88 -21.18 12.14
N ASP A 160 10.53 -20.89 13.40
CA ASP A 160 9.27 -21.29 14.02
C ASP A 160 8.07 -20.60 13.38
N GLU A 161 8.21 -19.33 13.01
CA GLU A 161 7.18 -18.57 12.28
C GLU A 161 7.04 -19.07 10.83
N VAL A 162 8.14 -19.52 10.19
CA VAL A 162 8.09 -20.21 8.89
C VAL A 162 7.35 -21.54 9.03
N GLN A 163 7.59 -22.30 10.09
CA GLN A 163 6.86 -23.54 10.35
C GLN A 163 5.35 -23.29 10.45
N GLN A 164 4.96 -22.24 11.17
CA GLN A 164 3.56 -21.83 11.30
C GLN A 164 2.96 -21.42 9.95
N LEU A 165 3.70 -20.63 9.15
CA LEU A 165 3.26 -20.24 7.81
C LEU A 165 3.06 -21.46 6.91
N LEU A 166 4.03 -22.40 6.88
CA LEU A 166 3.93 -23.63 6.10
C LEU A 166 2.76 -24.50 6.55
N MET A 167 2.52 -24.59 7.87
CA MET A 167 1.37 -25.31 8.41
C MET A 167 0.04 -24.70 7.93
N GLN A 168 -0.08 -23.37 7.94
CA GLN A 168 -1.26 -22.68 7.46
C GLN A 168 -1.48 -22.87 5.96
N MET A 169 -0.40 -22.84 5.16
CA MET A 169 -0.48 -23.07 3.72
C MET A 169 -0.85 -24.53 3.38
N ALA A 170 -0.30 -25.50 4.11
CA ALA A 170 -0.51 -26.93 3.86
C ALA A 170 -1.82 -27.46 4.44
N GLY A 171 -2.36 -26.82 5.49
CA GLY A 171 -3.52 -27.31 6.25
C GLY A 171 -3.21 -28.44 7.23
N HIS A 172 -1.93 -28.75 7.44
CA HIS A 172 -1.46 -29.77 8.39
C HIS A 172 -0.03 -29.46 8.84
N MET A 173 0.43 -30.18 9.86
CA MET A 173 1.80 -30.03 10.32
C MET A 173 2.80 -30.48 9.24
N VAL A 174 3.70 -29.59 8.84
CA VAL A 174 4.81 -29.86 7.92
C VAL A 174 6.03 -30.30 8.73
N GLY A 175 6.75 -31.30 8.22
CA GLY A 175 7.90 -31.89 8.92
C GLY A 175 9.05 -30.89 9.09
N THR A 176 9.70 -30.93 10.25
CA THR A 176 10.81 -30.02 10.62
C THR A 176 11.94 -29.97 9.59
N PRO A 177 12.42 -31.08 9.00
CA PRO A 177 13.48 -31.03 8.00
C PRO A 177 13.12 -30.20 6.76
N PHE A 178 11.86 -30.28 6.31
CA PHE A 178 11.37 -29.47 5.19
C PHE A 178 11.30 -27.99 5.56
N THR A 179 10.81 -27.67 6.75
CA THR A 179 10.79 -26.30 7.26
C THR A 179 12.20 -25.72 7.35
N GLU A 180 13.17 -26.47 7.90
CA GLU A 180 14.57 -26.06 8.02
C GLU A 180 15.17 -25.72 6.64
N GLU A 181 14.93 -26.57 5.64
CA GLU A 181 15.45 -26.38 4.30
C GLU A 181 14.85 -25.14 3.63
N ILE A 182 13.52 -24.97 3.73
CA ILE A 182 12.83 -23.77 3.24
C ILE A 182 13.32 -22.52 3.98
N TYR A 183 13.51 -22.58 5.29
CA TYR A 183 13.99 -21.45 6.09
C TYR A 183 15.43 -21.06 5.71
N LYS A 184 16.36 -22.01 5.63
CA LYS A 184 17.74 -21.78 5.18
C LYS A 184 17.78 -21.11 3.82
N TYR A 185 16.90 -21.56 2.91
CA TYR A 185 16.89 -21.09 1.54
C TYR A 185 16.27 -19.70 1.37
N THR A 186 15.20 -19.42 2.11
CA THR A 186 14.42 -18.19 1.97
C THR A 186 14.82 -17.11 2.95
N GLU A 187 15.63 -17.48 3.96
CA GLU A 187 16.02 -16.65 5.10
C GLU A 187 14.80 -15.97 5.74
N GLY A 188 13.69 -16.71 5.85
CA GLY A 188 12.46 -16.21 6.47
C GLY A 188 11.70 -15.14 5.68
N ASN A 189 11.98 -14.93 4.40
CA ASN A 189 11.23 -13.99 3.57
C ASN A 189 9.86 -14.59 3.19
N PRO A 190 8.72 -14.05 3.66
CA PRO A 190 7.39 -14.63 3.40
C PRO A 190 7.06 -14.78 1.91
N PHE A 191 7.44 -13.80 1.09
CA PHE A 191 7.23 -13.84 -0.35
C PHE A 191 8.07 -14.95 -0.99
N PHE A 192 9.35 -15.06 -0.63
CA PHE A 192 10.21 -16.11 -1.16
C PHE A 192 9.77 -17.52 -0.72
N ILE A 193 9.28 -17.67 0.51
CA ILE A 193 8.69 -18.92 1.00
C ILE A 193 7.50 -19.30 0.11
N GLY A 194 6.55 -18.38 -0.09
CA GLY A 194 5.39 -18.63 -0.93
C GLY A 194 5.75 -19.03 -2.37
N GLU A 195 6.72 -18.33 -2.96
CA GLU A 195 7.18 -18.59 -4.33
C GLU A 195 7.94 -19.91 -4.47
N THR A 196 8.76 -20.26 -3.48
CA THR A 196 9.50 -21.53 -3.42
C THR A 196 8.53 -22.70 -3.32
N ILE A 197 7.56 -22.63 -2.40
CA ILE A 197 6.54 -23.68 -2.25
C ILE A 197 5.72 -23.83 -3.52
N ARG A 198 5.31 -22.72 -4.14
CA ARG A 198 4.54 -22.76 -5.39
C ARG A 198 5.35 -23.40 -6.52
N ALA A 199 6.64 -23.07 -6.66
CA ALA A 199 7.53 -23.70 -7.63
C ALA A 199 7.67 -25.22 -7.41
N LEU A 200 7.82 -25.66 -6.17
CA LEU A 200 7.88 -27.08 -5.83
C LEU A 200 6.59 -27.85 -6.17
N VAL A 201 5.44 -27.20 -6.04
CA VAL A 201 4.15 -27.77 -6.43
C VAL A 201 4.02 -27.83 -7.96
N GLU A 202 4.42 -26.78 -8.67
CA GLU A 202 4.41 -26.70 -10.13
C GLU A 202 5.34 -27.76 -10.76
N ASP A 203 6.51 -27.99 -10.16
CA ASP A 203 7.46 -29.04 -10.59
C ASP A 203 7.02 -30.45 -10.15
N GLY A 204 5.91 -30.58 -9.41
CA GLY A 204 5.41 -31.86 -8.90
C GLY A 204 6.29 -32.50 -7.83
N LYS A 205 7.29 -31.79 -7.31
CA LYS A 205 8.18 -32.19 -6.20
C LYS A 205 7.45 -32.19 -4.86
N VAL A 206 6.42 -31.36 -4.73
CA VAL A 206 5.45 -31.40 -3.63
C VAL A 206 4.06 -31.59 -4.23
N LYS A 207 3.29 -32.55 -3.71
CA LYS A 207 1.90 -32.77 -4.14
C LYS A 207 0.97 -32.84 -2.95
N LYS A 208 -0.23 -32.27 -3.11
CA LYS A 208 -1.33 -32.50 -2.18
C LYS A 208 -1.96 -33.86 -2.53
N ILE A 209 -1.74 -34.87 -1.69
CA ILE A 209 -2.34 -36.20 -1.77
C ILE A 209 -3.37 -36.32 -0.64
N GLY A 210 -4.66 -36.29 -0.98
CA GLY A 210 -5.74 -36.11 0.00
C GLY A 210 -5.65 -34.73 0.65
N GLU A 211 -5.65 -34.66 1.98
CA GLU A 211 -5.49 -33.41 2.75
C GLU A 211 -4.05 -33.11 3.17
N ARG A 212 -3.07 -33.85 2.64
CA ARG A 212 -1.66 -33.70 3.05
C ARG A 212 -0.75 -33.43 1.88
N TRP A 213 0.17 -32.50 2.07
CA TRP A 213 1.33 -32.31 1.23
C TRP A 213 2.32 -33.43 1.49
N GLN A 214 2.81 -34.00 0.41
CA GLN A 214 3.88 -35.00 0.42
C GLN A 214 4.98 -34.54 -0.52
N THR A 215 6.21 -34.65 -0.04
CA THR A 215 7.40 -34.52 -0.88
C THR A 215 7.53 -35.77 -1.74
N MET A 216 7.58 -35.59 -3.05
CA MET A 216 7.70 -36.68 -4.03
C MET A 216 9.16 -37.05 -4.31
N VAL A 217 10.10 -36.25 -3.79
CA VAL A 217 11.56 -36.42 -3.91
C VAL A 217 12.19 -36.34 -2.53
N ALA A 218 13.43 -36.82 -2.39
CA ALA A 218 14.20 -36.64 -1.16
C ALA A 218 14.45 -35.14 -0.91
N LEU A 219 14.69 -34.79 0.35
CA LEU A 219 14.93 -33.40 0.73
C LEU A 219 16.18 -32.82 0.06
N GLU A 220 17.20 -33.65 -0.15
CA GLU A 220 18.44 -33.32 -0.86
C GLU A 220 18.21 -33.03 -2.36
N ASP A 221 17.13 -33.59 -2.93
CA ASP A 221 16.75 -33.44 -4.34
C ASP A 221 15.68 -32.34 -4.55
N LEU A 222 15.28 -31.66 -3.47
CA LEU A 222 14.54 -30.40 -3.57
C LEU A 222 15.49 -29.36 -4.16
N GLU A 223 15.69 -29.37 -5.48
CA GLU A 223 16.42 -28.30 -6.15
C GLU A 223 15.62 -27.01 -5.96
N LEU A 224 15.97 -26.27 -4.89
CA LEU A 224 15.32 -25.02 -4.56
C LEU A 224 15.78 -23.96 -5.56
N PRO A 225 14.85 -23.16 -6.09
CA PRO A 225 15.15 -22.27 -7.20
C PRO A 225 16.04 -21.11 -6.74
N GLN A 226 17.27 -21.03 -7.28
CA GLN A 226 18.39 -20.15 -6.89
C GLN A 226 18.06 -18.67 -6.60
N SER A 227 16.93 -18.16 -7.10
CA SER A 227 16.36 -16.87 -6.69
C SER A 227 14.89 -16.79 -7.04
N VAL A 228 14.14 -15.92 -6.35
CA VAL A 228 12.77 -15.56 -6.75
C VAL A 228 12.72 -15.09 -8.21
N ARG A 229 13.75 -14.35 -8.66
CA ARG A 229 13.85 -13.88 -10.03
C ARG A 229 13.79 -15.05 -11.02
N LEU A 230 14.52 -16.13 -10.76
CA LEU A 230 14.51 -17.32 -11.61
C LEU A 230 13.16 -18.05 -11.56
N VAL A 231 12.48 -18.07 -10.41
CA VAL A 231 11.11 -18.61 -10.30
C VAL A 231 10.16 -17.82 -11.22
N ILE A 232 10.22 -16.49 -11.14
CA ILE A 232 9.39 -15.60 -11.96
C ILE A 232 9.74 -15.75 -13.44
N GLU A 233 11.03 -15.76 -13.80
CA GLU A 233 11.50 -15.94 -15.18
C GLU A 233 11.04 -17.27 -15.77
N ARG A 234 11.17 -18.37 -15.03
CA ARG A 234 10.70 -19.69 -15.48
C ARG A 234 9.20 -19.72 -15.72
N ARG A 235 8.41 -19.03 -14.89
CA ARG A 235 6.96 -18.90 -15.13
C ARG A 235 6.64 -18.08 -16.35
N LEU A 236 7.33 -16.96 -16.56
CA LEU A 236 7.17 -16.15 -17.78
C LEU A 236 7.46 -17.00 -19.04
N LEU A 237 8.43 -17.90 -18.98
CA LEU A 237 8.72 -18.83 -20.07
C LEU A 237 7.63 -19.88 -20.30
N ASN A 238 6.93 -20.31 -19.25
CA ASN A 238 5.81 -21.27 -19.34
C ASN A 238 4.50 -20.64 -19.83
N LEU A 239 4.41 -19.31 -19.92
CA LEU A 239 3.25 -18.62 -20.49
C LEU A 239 3.22 -18.72 -22.02
N SER A 240 2.02 -18.61 -22.61
CA SER A 240 1.92 -18.49 -24.06
C SER A 240 2.60 -17.21 -24.56
N PRO A 241 3.03 -17.14 -25.83
CA PRO A 241 3.59 -15.93 -26.41
C PRO A 241 2.68 -14.70 -26.24
N GLU A 242 1.37 -14.87 -26.38
CA GLU A 242 0.36 -13.80 -26.26
C GLU A 242 0.30 -13.26 -24.82
N CYS A 243 0.35 -14.15 -23.82
CA CYS A 243 0.41 -13.77 -22.41
C CYS A 243 1.70 -13.01 -22.09
N ARG A 244 2.86 -13.44 -22.62
CA ARG A 244 4.13 -12.73 -22.42
C ARG A 244 4.11 -11.33 -23.01
N VAL A 245 3.56 -11.17 -24.22
CA VAL A 245 3.42 -9.86 -24.87
C VAL A 245 2.50 -8.96 -24.05
N THR A 246 1.38 -9.48 -23.58
CA THR A 246 0.44 -8.73 -22.72
C THR A 246 1.10 -8.28 -21.41
N LEU A 247 1.85 -9.17 -20.75
CA LEU A 247 2.61 -8.83 -19.54
C LEU A 247 3.71 -7.80 -19.80
N ALA A 248 4.38 -7.86 -20.96
CA ALA A 248 5.37 -6.86 -21.34
C ALA A 248 4.73 -5.47 -21.48
N TYR A 249 3.58 -5.36 -22.15
CA TYR A 249 2.81 -4.12 -22.24
C TYR A 249 2.31 -3.65 -20.86
N ALA A 250 1.80 -4.56 -20.02
CA ALA A 250 1.37 -4.23 -18.67
C ALA A 250 2.54 -3.74 -17.78
N SER A 251 3.74 -4.31 -17.93
CA SER A 251 4.93 -3.90 -17.18
C SER A 251 5.42 -2.49 -17.52
N LEU A 252 5.17 -2.04 -18.76
CA LEU A 252 5.43 -0.66 -19.17
C LEU A 252 4.45 0.31 -18.50
N LEU A 253 3.18 -0.08 -18.38
CA LEU A 253 2.16 0.70 -17.68
C LEU A 253 2.44 0.78 -16.17
N GLY A 254 2.84 -0.32 -15.53
CA GLY A 254 3.18 -0.34 -14.09
C GLY A 254 4.42 0.45 -13.69
N ARG A 255 5.20 0.98 -14.65
CA ARG A 255 6.32 1.91 -14.40
C ARG A 255 5.93 3.37 -14.57
N GLN A 256 4.75 3.62 -15.15
CA GLN A 256 4.20 4.94 -15.47
C GLN A 256 2.93 5.28 -14.65
N LEU A 257 2.27 4.27 -14.09
CA LEU A 257 1.25 4.38 -13.03
C LEU A 257 1.94 4.49 -11.67
#